data_AF-A0A4U3MDY7-F1
#
_entry.id   AF-A0A4U3MDY7-F1
#
_cell.length_a   1.000
_cell.length_b   1.000
_cell.length_c   1.000
_cell.angle_alpha   90.00
_cell.angle_beta   90.00
_cell.angle_gamma   90.00
#
_symmetry.space_group_name_H-M   'P 1'
#
loop_
_entity.id
_entity.type
_entity.pdbx_description
1 polymer ?
#
loop_
_entity_poly.entity_id
_entity_poly.type
_entity_poly.pdbx_seq_one_letter_code
_entity_poly.pdbx_strand_id
1 'polypeptide(L)'
;MSRCRPLLPRAELDARLDARIDARIDGDAVRWSVVVPSACRAAHARADRFRVKVGSVSGYRDTVDVAYVLQRALLQPAGERVAALRSGIIRMYAGSKDIGGARVPAWLQAVMDDRWALVDGEWRELDPDRLAGALARIRPLFGADPGLPAWHPGESPRVYAANAGNLRPDLLALPGGELGDLLTARGDLMYVTTVAGLGHVATAVATAARSRFAGGTRPLRVVFVVLSVTPVPPERLFPLVRLSLADAARTLGDLGVGVEVVIHRP
;
A
#
# COMPACT_ATOMS: atom_id res chain seq x y z
N MET A 1 17.75 -3.39 28.86
CA MET A 1 18.30 -2.02 28.71
C MET A 1 18.77 -1.83 27.28
N SER A 2 17.86 -1.43 26.37
CA SER A 2 18.21 -1.15 24.96
C SER A 2 19.02 0.13 24.89
N ARG A 3 20.30 0.01 24.55
CA ARG A 3 21.14 1.16 24.22
C ARG A 3 20.57 1.77 22.94
N CYS A 4 20.05 3.00 23.01
CA CYS A 4 19.72 3.79 21.82
C CYS A 4 20.98 3.93 20.97
N ARG A 5 21.10 3.09 19.94
CA ARG A 5 22.13 3.25 18.91
C ARG A 5 21.79 4.55 18.16
N PRO A 6 22.74 5.47 17.94
CA PRO A 6 22.45 6.68 17.20
C PRO A 6 21.91 6.32 15.81
N LEU A 7 20.91 7.09 15.34
CA LEU A 7 20.39 6.96 13.99
C LEU A 7 21.56 7.12 13.02
N LEU A 8 21.70 6.16 12.08
CA LEU A 8 22.72 6.29 11.03
C LEU A 8 22.45 7.58 10.24
N PRO A 9 23.49 8.35 9.86
CA PRO A 9 23.31 9.53 9.04
C PRO A 9 22.61 9.20 7.73
N ARG A 10 21.73 10.09 7.25
CA ARG A 10 21.00 9.93 5.99
C ARG A 10 21.92 9.60 4.81
N ALA A 11 23.07 10.27 4.70
CA ALA A 11 24.02 10.03 3.62
C ALA A 11 24.55 8.59 3.62
N GLU A 12 24.76 8.01 4.80
CA GLU A 12 25.21 6.62 4.92
C GLU A 12 24.10 5.64 4.53
N LEU A 13 22.85 5.88 4.96
CA LEU A 13 21.70 5.08 4.54
C LEU A 13 21.45 5.16 3.03
N ASP A 14 21.58 6.36 2.46
CA ASP A 14 21.46 6.57 1.01
C ASP A 14 22.56 5.82 0.25
N ALA A 15 23.82 5.88 0.69
CA ALA A 15 24.93 5.14 0.08
C ALA A 15 24.73 3.61 0.18
N ARG A 16 24.26 3.12 1.32
CA ARG A 16 23.94 1.69 1.52
C ARG A 16 22.80 1.23 0.61
N LEU A 17 21.78 2.06 0.41
CA LEU A 17 20.67 1.77 -0.49
C LEU A 17 21.13 1.79 -1.95
N ASP A 18 21.98 2.74 -2.34
CA ASP A 18 22.52 2.85 -3.70
C ASP A 18 23.32 1.61 -4.11
N ALA A 19 24.19 1.13 -3.22
CA ALA A 19 24.96 -0.09 -3.41
C ALA A 19 24.11 -1.35 -3.56
N ARG A 20 22.86 -1.32 -3.07
CA ARG A 20 21.92 -2.46 -3.05
C ARG A 20 20.74 -2.30 -4.01
N ILE A 21 20.65 -1.19 -4.75
CA ILE A 21 19.52 -0.91 -5.64
C ILE A 21 19.41 -1.93 -6.79
N ASP A 22 20.55 -2.53 -7.18
CA ASP A 22 20.67 -3.56 -8.21
C ASP A 22 20.48 -4.98 -7.66
N ALA A 23 20.36 -5.16 -6.33
CA ALA A 23 20.20 -6.46 -5.67
C ALA A 23 18.82 -7.10 -5.92
N ARG A 24 18.18 -6.79 -7.04
CA ARG A 24 16.96 -7.40 -7.56
C ARG A 24 17.03 -8.92 -7.71
N ILE A 25 18.21 -9.50 -7.61
CA ILE A 25 18.47 -10.90 -7.95
C ILE A 25 18.88 -11.74 -6.73
N ASP A 26 19.40 -11.15 -5.64
CA ASP A 26 19.79 -11.92 -4.45
C ASP A 26 19.48 -11.20 -3.13
N GLY A 27 18.50 -11.76 -2.41
CA GLY A 27 18.40 -11.65 -0.96
C GLY A 27 17.51 -10.53 -0.40
N ASP A 28 16.90 -10.84 0.74
CA ASP A 28 16.03 -10.01 1.62
C ASP A 28 16.59 -8.64 2.07
N ALA A 29 17.73 -8.19 1.54
CA ALA A 29 18.43 -7.00 2.02
C ALA A 29 17.65 -5.71 1.83
N VAL A 30 16.91 -5.55 0.71
CA VAL A 30 16.03 -4.40 0.48
C VAL A 30 14.71 -4.83 -0.13
N ARG A 31 13.62 -4.61 0.61
CA ARG A 31 12.25 -4.79 0.12
C ARG A 31 11.74 -3.46 -0.40
N TRP A 32 11.11 -3.47 -1.57
CA TRP A 32 10.54 -2.28 -2.21
C TRP A 32 9.03 -2.40 -2.38
N SER A 33 8.33 -1.28 -2.30
CA SER A 33 6.91 -1.19 -2.64
C SER A 33 6.61 0.14 -3.34
N VAL A 34 5.67 0.12 -4.29
CA VAL A 34 5.01 1.34 -4.77
C VAL A 34 3.83 1.64 -3.85
N VAL A 35 3.60 2.92 -3.61
CA VAL A 35 2.41 3.45 -2.95
C VAL A 35 1.86 4.62 -3.77
N VAL A 36 0.56 4.89 -3.63
CA VAL A 36 -0.05 6.09 -4.23
C VAL A 36 0.01 7.23 -3.21
N PRO A 37 0.72 8.34 -3.49
CA PRO A 37 0.77 9.50 -2.60
C PRO A 37 -0.63 10.05 -2.34
N SER A 38 -0.90 10.54 -1.13
CA SER A 38 -2.20 11.13 -0.75
C SER A 38 -2.66 12.20 -1.73
N ALA A 39 -1.76 13.15 -2.07
CA ALA A 39 -2.03 14.22 -3.02
C ALA A 39 -2.38 13.73 -4.44
N CYS A 40 -2.02 12.48 -4.79
CA CYS A 40 -2.23 11.92 -6.11
C CYS A 40 -3.51 11.08 -6.23
N ARG A 41 -4.19 10.71 -5.14
CA ARG A 41 -5.26 9.68 -5.15
C ARG A 41 -6.42 10.01 -6.08
N ALA A 42 -6.97 11.22 -5.99
CA ALA A 42 -8.11 11.65 -6.80
C ALA A 42 -7.76 11.73 -8.31
N ALA A 43 -6.49 11.98 -8.64
CA ALA A 43 -6.02 11.99 -10.02
C ALA A 43 -5.62 10.59 -10.51
N HIS A 44 -5.04 9.75 -9.66
CA HIS A 44 -4.62 8.39 -9.99
C HIS A 44 -5.78 7.54 -10.52
N ALA A 45 -6.99 7.69 -9.95
CA ALA A 45 -8.18 6.97 -10.43
C ALA A 45 -8.63 7.36 -11.86
N ARG A 46 -8.16 8.50 -12.37
CA ARG A 46 -8.47 9.00 -13.72
C ARG A 46 -7.26 8.91 -14.66
N ALA A 47 -6.10 8.50 -14.14
CA ALA A 47 -4.88 8.43 -14.91
C ALA A 47 -4.90 7.18 -15.78
N ASP A 48 -4.67 7.34 -17.08
CA ASP A 48 -4.42 6.24 -18.02
C ASP A 48 -2.94 6.07 -18.35
N ARG A 49 -2.11 7.08 -18.01
CA ARG A 49 -0.71 7.10 -18.35
C ARG A 49 0.13 7.88 -17.34
N PHE A 50 1.36 7.42 -17.12
CA PHE A 50 2.30 7.96 -16.15
C PHE A 50 3.62 8.27 -16.84
N ARG A 51 4.15 9.48 -16.66
CA ARG A 51 5.51 9.84 -17.06
C ARG A 51 6.41 9.77 -15.83
N VAL A 52 7.38 8.85 -15.86
CA VAL A 52 8.38 8.70 -14.80
C VAL A 52 9.68 9.34 -15.28
N LYS A 53 10.22 10.28 -14.51
CA LYS A 53 11.55 10.87 -14.73
C LYS A 53 12.42 10.62 -13.49
N VAL A 54 13.57 9.98 -13.68
CA VAL A 54 14.58 9.71 -12.65
C VAL A 54 15.92 10.16 -13.20
N GLY A 55 16.54 11.14 -12.56
CA GLY A 55 17.76 11.78 -13.09
C GLY A 55 17.59 12.26 -14.53
N SER A 56 18.49 11.82 -15.41
CA SER A 56 18.51 12.21 -16.83
C SER A 56 17.51 11.47 -17.73
N VAL A 57 16.92 10.35 -17.26
CA VAL A 57 16.04 9.49 -18.06
C VAL A 57 14.56 9.74 -17.77
N SER A 58 13.73 9.70 -18.81
CA SER A 58 12.26 9.76 -18.68
C SER A 58 11.56 8.81 -19.64
N GLY A 59 10.37 8.34 -19.26
CA GLY A 59 9.53 7.54 -20.16
C GLY A 59 8.11 7.35 -19.65
N TYR A 60 7.24 6.87 -20.52
CA TYR A 60 5.81 6.64 -20.24
C TYR A 60 5.53 5.19 -19.87
N ARG A 61 4.53 4.98 -19.01
CA ARG A 61 3.93 3.69 -18.64
C ARG A 61 2.45 3.85 -18.35
N ASP A 62 1.71 2.76 -18.47
CA ASP A 62 0.27 2.74 -18.11
C ASP A 62 0.08 2.55 -16.60
N THR A 63 1.10 2.05 -15.91
CA THR A 63 1.12 1.88 -14.44
C THR A 63 2.46 2.29 -13.84
N VAL A 64 2.47 2.63 -12.55
CA VAL A 64 3.69 2.84 -11.76
C VAL A 64 4.01 1.56 -11.01
N ASP A 65 5.11 0.91 -11.36
CA ASP A 65 5.58 -0.30 -10.69
C ASP A 65 7.05 -0.15 -10.23
N VAL A 66 7.43 -0.93 -9.22
CA VAL A 66 8.81 -0.91 -8.69
C VAL A 66 9.81 -1.26 -9.79
N ALA A 67 9.48 -2.27 -10.63
CA ALA A 67 10.33 -2.80 -11.70
C ALA A 67 10.89 -1.64 -12.55
N TYR A 68 10.00 -0.83 -13.06
CA TYR A 68 10.31 0.28 -13.93
C TYR A 68 11.03 1.43 -13.22
N VAL A 69 10.62 1.83 -12.02
CA VAL A 69 11.25 2.97 -11.34
C VAL A 69 12.71 2.67 -10.98
N LEU A 70 13.02 1.47 -10.43
CA LEU A 70 14.43 1.14 -10.16
C LEU A 70 15.23 0.89 -11.44
N GLN A 71 14.61 0.37 -12.50
CA GLN A 71 15.29 0.27 -13.80
C GLN A 71 15.78 1.64 -14.28
N ARG A 72 14.99 2.70 -14.09
CA ARG A 72 15.42 4.07 -14.42
C ARG A 72 16.53 4.58 -13.52
N ALA A 73 16.52 4.22 -12.23
CA ALA A 73 17.61 4.57 -11.32
C ALA A 73 18.92 3.85 -11.68
N LEU A 74 18.86 2.59 -12.14
CA LEU A 74 20.02 1.82 -12.55
C LEU A 74 20.71 2.36 -13.82
N LEU A 75 20.01 3.19 -14.62
CA LEU A 75 20.60 3.90 -15.74
C LEU A 75 21.45 5.11 -15.31
N GLN A 76 21.49 5.43 -14.01
CA GLN A 76 22.33 6.48 -13.46
C GLN A 76 23.65 5.90 -12.93
N PRO A 77 24.73 6.71 -12.86
CA PRO A 77 26.01 6.27 -12.29
C PRO A 77 25.84 5.71 -10.87
N ALA A 78 26.63 4.69 -10.53
CA ALA A 78 26.69 4.18 -9.15
C ALA A 78 27.13 5.31 -8.20
N GLY A 79 26.47 5.41 -7.04
CA GLY A 79 26.62 6.51 -6.10
C GLY A 79 25.64 7.68 -6.32
N GLU A 80 25.03 7.78 -7.51
CA GLU A 80 24.07 8.85 -7.84
C GLU A 80 22.62 8.37 -7.96
N ARG A 81 22.38 7.06 -7.92
CA ARG A 81 21.08 6.44 -8.22
C ARG A 81 20.03 6.83 -7.19
N VAL A 82 20.39 6.82 -5.90
CA VAL A 82 19.47 7.25 -4.83
C VAL A 82 19.23 8.76 -4.90
N ALA A 83 20.24 9.57 -5.21
CA ALA A 83 20.05 11.01 -5.43
C ALA A 83 19.12 11.29 -6.63
N ALA A 84 19.23 10.52 -7.70
CA ALA A 84 18.36 10.58 -8.87
C ALA A 84 16.92 10.13 -8.54
N LEU A 85 16.73 9.08 -7.74
CA LEU A 85 15.42 8.71 -7.21
C LEU A 85 14.82 9.84 -6.38
N ARG A 86 15.60 10.46 -5.49
CA ARG A 86 15.16 11.55 -4.62
C ARG A 86 14.72 12.80 -5.38
N SER A 87 15.39 13.11 -6.48
CA SER A 87 15.05 14.23 -7.37
C SER A 87 14.01 13.89 -8.43
N GLY A 88 13.70 12.60 -8.63
CA GLY A 88 12.76 12.12 -9.63
C GLY A 88 11.32 12.57 -9.40
N ILE A 89 10.54 12.54 -10.47
CA ILE A 89 9.12 12.92 -10.48
C ILE A 89 8.29 11.94 -11.31
N ILE A 90 7.08 11.66 -10.82
CA ILE A 90 6.07 10.88 -11.53
C ILE A 90 4.87 11.80 -11.79
N ARG A 91 4.54 11.98 -13.07
CA ARG A 91 3.40 12.75 -13.55
C ARG A 91 2.31 11.81 -14.07
N MET A 92 1.06 12.17 -13.83
CA MET A 92 -0.13 11.42 -14.23
C MET A 92 -0.85 12.16 -15.35
N TYR A 93 -1.35 11.40 -16.31
CA TYR A 93 -2.05 11.91 -17.47
C TYR A 93 -3.39 11.19 -17.66
N ALA A 94 -4.38 11.94 -18.13
CA ALA A 94 -5.61 11.41 -18.73
C ALA A 94 -5.60 11.83 -20.20
N GLY A 95 -5.30 10.88 -21.10
CA GLY A 95 -4.96 11.14 -22.48
C GLY A 95 -3.72 12.04 -22.57
N SER A 96 -3.88 13.23 -23.15
CA SER A 96 -2.80 14.23 -23.27
C SER A 96 -2.70 15.20 -22.09
N LYS A 97 -3.69 15.23 -21.20
CA LYS A 97 -3.79 16.23 -20.11
C LYS A 97 -3.00 15.79 -18.88
N ASP A 98 -2.08 16.61 -18.39
CA ASP A 98 -1.46 16.45 -17.06
C ASP A 98 -2.51 16.69 -15.98
N ILE A 99 -2.74 15.70 -15.12
CA ILE A 99 -3.73 15.73 -14.04
C ILE A 99 -3.08 15.71 -12.65
N GLY A 100 -1.76 15.88 -12.57
CA GLY A 100 -1.01 15.97 -11.32
C GLY A 100 0.19 15.04 -11.27
N GLY A 101 0.80 14.93 -10.09
CA GLY A 101 1.96 14.09 -9.88
C GLY A 101 2.63 14.36 -8.54
N ALA A 102 3.64 13.57 -8.22
CA ALA A 102 4.47 13.78 -7.04
C ALA A 102 5.90 13.30 -7.28
N ARG A 103 6.79 13.64 -6.36
CA ARG A 103 8.18 13.18 -6.40
C ARG A 103 8.24 11.68 -6.23
N VAL A 104 9.20 11.02 -6.88
CA VAL A 104 9.40 9.56 -6.81
C VAL A 104 9.45 9.02 -5.36
N PRO A 105 10.07 9.69 -4.37
CA PRO A 105 10.07 9.19 -2.99
C PRO A 105 8.70 9.16 -2.31
N ALA A 106 7.73 9.94 -2.79
CA ALA A 106 6.34 9.85 -2.31
C ALA A 106 5.62 8.62 -2.86
N TRP A 107 6.09 8.08 -4.00
CA TRP A 107 5.54 6.89 -4.65
C TRP A 107 6.26 5.60 -4.26
N LEU A 108 7.47 5.68 -3.71
CA LEU A 108 8.28 4.51 -3.37
C LEU A 108 8.52 4.41 -1.87
N GLN A 109 8.46 3.17 -1.39
CA GLN A 109 8.89 2.80 -0.06
C GLN A 109 9.96 1.71 -0.17
N ALA A 110 10.94 1.76 0.73
CA ALA A 110 11.94 0.72 0.88
C ALA A 110 12.06 0.31 2.34
N VAL A 111 12.35 -0.96 2.61
CA VAL A 111 12.78 -1.44 3.92
C VAL A 111 14.09 -2.19 3.71
N MET A 112 15.16 -1.71 4.35
CA MET A 112 16.50 -2.26 4.29
C MET A 112 16.87 -2.89 5.63
N ASP A 113 17.42 -4.10 5.59
CA ASP A 113 17.86 -4.89 6.76
C ASP A 113 16.77 -5.07 7.84
N ASP A 114 15.48 -5.05 7.44
CA ASP A 114 14.30 -5.05 8.33
C ASP A 114 14.32 -4.02 9.47
N ARG A 115 15.14 -2.97 9.30
CA ARG A 115 15.38 -1.94 10.31
C ARG A 115 15.24 -0.53 9.78
N TRP A 116 15.52 -0.28 8.52
CA TRP A 116 15.52 1.08 7.98
C TRP A 116 14.46 1.21 6.90
N ALA A 117 13.43 2.01 7.14
CA ALA A 117 12.39 2.30 6.18
C ALA A 117 12.62 3.66 5.51
N LEU A 118 12.62 3.69 4.18
CA LEU A 118 12.50 4.91 3.40
C LEU A 118 11.01 5.14 3.10
N VAL A 119 10.44 6.23 3.61
CA VAL A 119 9.02 6.58 3.45
C VAL A 119 8.91 8.06 3.14
N ASP A 120 8.27 8.40 2.01
CA ASP A 120 8.13 9.79 1.56
C ASP A 120 9.48 10.51 1.47
N GLY A 121 10.53 9.77 1.08
CA GLY A 121 11.89 10.26 1.03
C GLY A 121 12.59 10.38 2.38
N GLU A 122 11.96 10.08 3.50
CA GLU A 122 12.62 10.17 4.81
C GLU A 122 12.93 8.80 5.40
N TRP A 123 14.10 8.69 6.01
CA TRP A 123 14.53 7.47 6.68
C TRP A 123 13.92 7.39 8.07
N ARG A 124 13.43 6.20 8.43
CA ARG A 124 12.88 5.88 9.74
C ARG A 124 13.45 4.57 10.22
N GLU A 125 13.77 4.50 11.51
CA GLU A 125 14.09 3.23 12.13
C GLU A 125 12.81 2.45 12.42
N LEU A 126 12.83 1.16 12.12
CA LEU A 126 11.82 0.17 12.47
C LEU A 126 12.33 -0.64 13.64
N ASP A 127 11.42 -0.91 14.57
CA ASP A 127 11.65 -1.82 15.68
C ASP A 127 11.34 -3.26 15.22
N PRO A 128 12.33 -4.18 15.19
CA PRO A 128 12.12 -5.56 14.78
C PRO A 128 11.09 -6.30 15.65
N ASP A 129 11.06 -6.03 16.95
CA ASP A 129 10.11 -6.68 17.86
C ASP A 129 8.68 -6.20 17.57
N ARG A 130 8.53 -4.92 17.24
CA ARG A 130 7.26 -4.35 16.78
C ARG A 130 6.81 -4.97 15.45
N LEU A 131 7.73 -5.22 14.51
CA LEU A 131 7.41 -5.88 13.23
C LEU A 131 6.97 -7.33 13.44
N ALA A 132 7.68 -8.08 14.29
CA ALA A 132 7.32 -9.45 14.63
C ALA A 132 5.96 -9.52 15.34
N GLY A 133 5.72 -8.63 16.31
CA GLY A 133 4.43 -8.52 17.00
C GLY A 133 3.28 -8.12 16.06
N ALA A 134 3.52 -7.22 15.11
CA ALA A 134 2.55 -6.87 14.08
C ALA A 134 2.21 -8.09 13.19
N LEU A 135 3.21 -8.85 12.75
CA LEU A 135 3.01 -10.07 11.96
C LEU A 135 2.18 -11.11 12.73
N ALA A 136 2.54 -11.36 14.00
CA ALA A 136 1.80 -12.28 14.86
C ALA A 136 0.33 -11.86 15.03
N ARG A 137 0.06 -10.56 15.15
CA ARG A 137 -1.29 -10.01 15.27
C ARG A 137 -2.11 -10.16 13.99
N ILE A 138 -1.53 -9.97 12.81
CA ILE A 138 -2.29 -10.00 11.55
C ILE A 138 -2.51 -11.40 11.01
N ARG A 139 -1.65 -12.37 11.33
CA ARG A 139 -1.80 -13.78 10.89
C ARG A 139 -3.22 -14.35 11.04
N PRO A 140 -3.87 -14.27 12.22
CA PRO A 140 -5.22 -14.82 12.40
C PRO A 140 -6.31 -14.02 11.67
N LEU A 141 -6.01 -12.83 11.13
CA LEU A 141 -6.99 -12.03 10.39
C LEU A 141 -7.20 -12.54 8.96
N PHE A 142 -6.29 -13.35 8.43
CA PHE A 142 -6.37 -13.84 7.05
C PHE A 142 -7.39 -14.98 6.98
N GLY A 143 -8.56 -14.65 6.44
CA GLY A 143 -9.73 -15.52 6.35
C GLY A 143 -9.93 -16.11 4.96
N ALA A 144 -11.03 -16.85 4.83
CA ALA A 144 -11.47 -17.43 3.56
C ALA A 144 -12.31 -16.41 2.76
N ASP A 145 -12.46 -16.65 1.46
CA ASP A 145 -13.26 -15.80 0.56
C ASP A 145 -14.73 -15.69 1.05
N PRO A 146 -15.29 -14.47 1.22
CA PRO A 146 -16.67 -14.26 1.62
C PRO A 146 -17.69 -14.61 0.50
N GLY A 147 -17.25 -15.30 -0.55
CA GLY A 147 -18.05 -15.73 -1.67
C GLY A 147 -18.35 -14.57 -2.61
N LEU A 148 -17.36 -13.70 -2.85
CA LEU A 148 -17.56 -12.56 -3.74
C LEU A 148 -17.59 -12.99 -5.21
N PRO A 149 -18.19 -12.20 -6.12
CA PRO A 149 -18.13 -12.46 -7.55
C PRO A 149 -16.70 -12.53 -8.07
N ALA A 150 -16.49 -13.26 -9.17
CA ALA A 150 -15.17 -13.35 -9.78
C ALA A 150 -14.63 -11.96 -10.15
N TRP A 151 -13.36 -11.72 -9.81
CA TRP A 151 -12.65 -10.49 -10.17
C TRP A 151 -11.81 -10.72 -11.43
N HIS A 152 -11.80 -9.76 -12.36
CA HIS A 152 -11.00 -9.89 -13.58
C HIS A 152 -9.68 -9.12 -13.45
N PRO A 153 -8.52 -9.71 -13.80
CA PRO A 153 -7.26 -9.00 -13.80
C PRO A 153 -7.32 -7.71 -14.63
N GLY A 154 -6.87 -6.60 -14.04
CA GLY A 154 -6.94 -5.27 -14.66
C GLY A 154 -8.19 -4.46 -14.29
N GLU A 155 -9.23 -5.10 -13.75
CA GLU A 155 -10.36 -4.39 -13.17
C GLU A 155 -9.94 -3.66 -11.89
N SER A 156 -10.23 -2.36 -11.81
CA SER A 156 -9.89 -1.57 -10.61
C SER A 156 -10.78 -1.95 -9.42
N PRO A 157 -10.30 -1.80 -8.16
CA PRO A 157 -11.11 -2.06 -6.97
C PRO A 157 -12.48 -1.38 -6.95
N ARG A 158 -12.55 -0.13 -7.46
CA ARG A 158 -13.79 0.64 -7.53
C ARG A 158 -14.79 0.05 -8.53
N VAL A 159 -14.31 -0.32 -9.72
CA VAL A 159 -15.16 -0.94 -10.75
C VAL A 159 -15.66 -2.29 -10.28
N TYR A 160 -14.77 -3.08 -9.68
CA TYR A 160 -15.12 -4.37 -9.09
C TYR A 160 -16.19 -4.22 -8.00
N ALA A 161 -16.03 -3.31 -7.05
CA ALA A 161 -17.02 -3.12 -5.98
C ALA A 161 -18.40 -2.71 -6.53
N ALA A 162 -18.43 -1.79 -7.50
CA ALA A 162 -19.68 -1.40 -8.15
C ALA A 162 -20.36 -2.60 -8.86
N ASN A 163 -19.57 -3.41 -9.57
CA ASN A 163 -20.06 -4.61 -10.26
C ASN A 163 -20.53 -5.68 -9.26
N ALA A 164 -19.78 -5.89 -8.18
CA ALA A 164 -20.10 -6.90 -7.17
C ALA A 164 -21.47 -6.66 -6.54
N GLY A 165 -21.81 -5.41 -6.21
CA GLY A 165 -23.14 -5.05 -5.71
C GLY A 165 -24.26 -5.25 -6.73
N ASN A 166 -23.98 -5.16 -8.03
CA ASN A 166 -24.95 -5.45 -9.09
C ASN A 166 -25.17 -6.96 -9.28
N LEU A 167 -24.13 -7.77 -9.05
CA LEU A 167 -24.16 -9.22 -9.27
C LEU A 167 -24.66 -10.01 -8.05
N ARG A 168 -24.61 -9.43 -6.84
CA ARG A 168 -24.98 -10.06 -5.58
C ARG A 168 -25.96 -9.18 -4.80
N PRO A 169 -27.26 -9.53 -4.75
CA PRO A 169 -28.29 -8.72 -4.09
C PRO A 169 -28.09 -8.50 -2.59
N ASP A 170 -27.31 -9.36 -1.94
CA ASP A 170 -26.93 -9.28 -0.51
C ASP A 170 -25.73 -8.36 -0.25
N LEU A 171 -25.14 -7.78 -1.30
CA LEU A 171 -24.06 -6.80 -1.24
C LEU A 171 -24.57 -5.43 -1.70
N LEU A 172 -24.59 -4.47 -0.78
CA LEU A 172 -24.89 -3.08 -1.11
C LEU A 172 -23.60 -2.34 -1.46
N ALA A 173 -23.46 -1.89 -2.71
CA ALA A 173 -22.39 -0.98 -3.09
C ALA A 173 -22.62 0.39 -2.46
N LEU A 174 -21.59 0.94 -1.81
CA LEU A 174 -21.67 2.23 -1.12
C LEU A 174 -21.03 3.32 -1.99
N PRO A 175 -21.83 4.20 -2.62
CA PRO A 175 -21.29 5.29 -3.44
C PRO A 175 -20.64 6.33 -2.54
N GLY A 176 -19.30 6.37 -2.48
CA GLY A 176 -18.59 7.46 -1.80
C GLY A 176 -17.25 7.13 -1.17
N GLY A 177 -16.84 5.87 -1.05
CA GLY A 177 -15.49 5.45 -0.58
C GLY A 177 -15.18 5.75 0.90
N GLU A 178 -15.77 6.79 1.48
CA GLU A 178 -15.64 7.09 2.90
C GLU A 178 -16.34 6.02 3.74
N LEU A 179 -17.44 5.44 3.24
CA LEU A 179 -18.25 4.50 4.00
C LEU A 179 -17.68 3.07 4.04
N GLY A 180 -16.72 2.73 3.18
CA GLY A 180 -16.45 1.36 2.71
C GLY A 180 -16.95 1.21 1.28
N ASP A 181 -16.59 0.12 0.62
CA ASP A 181 -16.96 -0.12 -0.78
C ASP A 181 -18.22 -0.98 -0.90
N LEU A 182 -18.40 -1.95 0.02
CA LEU A 182 -19.57 -2.83 0.09
C LEU A 182 -20.05 -2.98 1.54
N LEU A 183 -21.36 -3.14 1.72
CA LEU A 183 -21.99 -3.56 2.97
C LEU A 183 -22.70 -4.89 2.75
N THR A 184 -22.40 -5.90 3.57
CA THR A 184 -23.11 -7.19 3.50
C THR A 184 -24.46 -7.12 4.22
N ALA A 185 -25.37 -8.04 3.90
CA ALA A 185 -26.62 -8.22 4.65
C ALA A 185 -26.41 -8.51 6.16
N ARG A 186 -25.22 -8.98 6.56
CA ARG A 186 -24.85 -9.20 7.97
C ARG A 186 -24.35 -7.93 8.68
N GLY A 187 -24.21 -6.82 7.96
CA GLY A 187 -23.65 -5.59 8.48
C GLY A 187 -22.12 -5.57 8.53
N ASP A 188 -21.46 -6.42 7.72
CA ASP A 188 -20.00 -6.38 7.56
C ASP A 188 -19.65 -5.31 6.53
N LEU A 189 -18.63 -4.52 6.86
CA LEU A 189 -18.17 -3.45 6.00
C LEU A 189 -16.91 -3.86 5.25
N MET A 190 -16.98 -3.90 3.93
CA MET A 190 -15.87 -4.34 3.09
C MET A 190 -15.17 -3.18 2.41
N TYR A 191 -13.84 -3.23 2.41
CA TYR A 191 -12.98 -2.32 1.66
C TYR A 191 -12.23 -3.12 0.60
N VAL A 192 -12.52 -2.84 -0.66
CA VAL A 192 -11.87 -3.48 -1.81
C VAL A 192 -10.63 -2.68 -2.18
N THR A 193 -9.49 -3.35 -2.22
CA THR A 193 -8.20 -2.71 -2.50
C THR A 193 -7.25 -3.67 -3.21
N THR A 194 -6.08 -3.18 -3.56
CA THR A 194 -4.96 -4.03 -4.02
C THR A 194 -3.92 -4.14 -2.91
N VAL A 195 -2.94 -5.03 -3.07
CA VAL A 195 -1.82 -5.16 -2.14
C VAL A 195 -1.12 -3.81 -1.90
N ALA A 196 -0.94 -3.01 -2.96
CA ALA A 196 -0.31 -1.69 -2.88
C ALA A 196 -1.19 -0.64 -2.16
N GLY A 197 -2.52 -0.80 -2.20
CA GLY A 197 -3.46 0.09 -1.53
C GLY A 197 -3.72 -0.25 -0.06
N LEU A 198 -3.49 -1.51 0.35
CA LEU A 198 -3.92 -2.06 1.63
C LEU A 198 -3.45 -1.27 2.85
N GLY A 199 -2.16 -0.93 2.93
CA GLY A 199 -1.63 -0.20 4.08
C GLY A 199 -2.29 1.16 4.28
N HIS A 200 -2.60 1.86 3.18
CA HIS A 200 -3.31 3.13 3.27
C HIS A 200 -4.76 2.96 3.70
N VAL A 201 -5.49 2.03 3.08
CA VAL A 201 -6.89 1.76 3.42
C VAL A 201 -7.01 1.39 4.89
N ALA A 202 -6.13 0.51 5.40
CA ALA A 202 -6.07 0.17 6.81
C ALA A 202 -5.88 1.40 7.72
N THR A 203 -4.92 2.27 7.41
CA THR A 203 -4.68 3.50 8.17
C THR A 203 -5.87 4.47 8.12
N ALA A 204 -6.48 4.65 6.95
CA ALA A 204 -7.64 5.52 6.77
C ALA A 204 -8.84 5.02 7.58
N VAL A 205 -9.10 3.71 7.53
CA VAL A 205 -10.15 3.07 8.33
C VAL A 205 -9.90 3.23 9.82
N ALA A 206 -8.68 2.96 10.30
CA ALA A 206 -8.33 3.10 11.72
C ALA A 206 -8.54 4.54 12.22
N THR A 207 -8.17 5.52 11.40
CA THR A 207 -8.31 6.95 11.73
C THR A 207 -9.77 7.37 11.78
N ALA A 208 -10.57 6.95 10.80
CA ALA A 208 -11.98 7.29 10.71
C ALA A 208 -12.85 6.53 11.72
N ALA A 209 -12.44 5.32 12.15
CA ALA A 209 -13.24 4.44 12.99
C ALA A 209 -13.69 5.10 14.30
N ARG A 210 -12.82 5.88 14.95
CA ARG A 210 -13.13 6.51 16.24
C ARG A 210 -14.23 7.56 16.13
N SER A 211 -14.19 8.42 15.12
CA SER A 211 -15.24 9.42 14.92
C SER A 211 -16.52 8.79 14.39
N ARG A 212 -16.40 7.74 13.60
CA ARG A 212 -17.53 7.14 12.88
C ARG A 212 -18.35 6.17 13.72
N PHE A 213 -17.69 5.41 14.58
CA PHE A 213 -18.35 4.41 15.42
C PHE A 213 -18.60 4.91 16.84
N ALA A 214 -18.21 6.15 17.17
CA ALA A 214 -18.56 6.77 18.43
C ALA A 214 -20.06 7.13 18.45
N GLY A 215 -20.83 6.41 19.25
CA GLY A 215 -22.20 6.79 19.63
C GLY A 215 -23.34 6.26 18.75
N GLY A 216 -23.11 5.25 17.90
CA GLY A 216 -24.16 4.71 17.01
C GLY A 216 -23.94 3.25 16.57
N THR A 217 -24.63 2.86 15.48
CA THR A 217 -24.53 1.55 14.84
C THR A 217 -23.13 1.32 14.29
N ARG A 218 -22.43 0.29 14.77
CA ARG A 218 -21.11 -0.14 14.28
C ARG A 218 -21.22 -1.42 13.47
N PRO A 219 -20.37 -1.65 12.45
CA PRO A 219 -20.33 -2.93 11.77
C PRO A 219 -19.87 -4.02 12.74
N LEU A 220 -20.33 -5.25 12.50
CA LEU A 220 -19.84 -6.41 13.25
C LEU A 220 -18.37 -6.71 12.88
N ARG A 221 -18.03 -6.50 11.60
CA ARG A 221 -16.72 -6.77 11.05
C ARG A 221 -16.34 -5.75 9.98
N VAL A 222 -15.05 -5.45 9.89
CA VAL A 222 -14.42 -4.81 8.75
C VAL A 222 -13.62 -5.86 7.98
N VAL A 223 -13.87 -5.98 6.69
CA VAL A 223 -13.19 -6.93 5.80
C VAL A 223 -12.35 -6.16 4.78
N PHE A 224 -11.05 -6.39 4.76
CA PHE A 224 -10.17 -5.89 3.70
C PHE A 224 -10.08 -6.92 2.58
N VAL A 225 -10.78 -6.66 1.47
CA VAL A 225 -10.76 -7.49 0.27
C VAL A 225 -9.60 -7.05 -0.61
N VAL A 226 -8.58 -7.88 -0.73
CA VAL A 226 -7.34 -7.60 -1.46
C VAL A 226 -7.36 -8.33 -2.79
N LEU A 227 -7.59 -7.59 -3.86
CA LEU A 227 -7.54 -8.09 -5.23
C LEU A 227 -6.08 -8.39 -5.60
N SER A 228 -5.80 -9.65 -5.92
CA SER A 228 -4.45 -10.10 -6.28
C SER A 228 -4.49 -11.31 -7.19
N VAL A 229 -3.66 -11.30 -8.25
CA VAL A 229 -3.47 -12.45 -9.14
C VAL A 229 -2.59 -13.55 -8.53
N THR A 230 -1.84 -13.23 -7.47
CA THR A 230 -0.99 -14.18 -6.74
C THR A 230 -1.42 -14.32 -5.28
N PRO A 231 -1.20 -15.47 -4.63
CA PRO A 231 -1.36 -15.60 -3.19
C PRO A 231 -0.49 -14.60 -2.43
N VAL A 232 -1.07 -13.95 -1.42
CA VAL A 232 -0.38 -12.98 -0.56
C VAL A 232 -0.57 -13.39 0.90
N PRO A 233 0.24 -14.34 1.42
CA PRO A 233 0.24 -14.63 2.84
C PRO A 233 0.73 -13.40 3.64
N PRO A 234 0.41 -13.30 4.94
CA PRO A 234 0.78 -12.16 5.78
C PRO A 234 2.29 -11.88 5.78
N GLU A 235 3.13 -12.91 5.65
CA GLU A 235 4.59 -12.83 5.55
C GLU A 235 5.06 -12.12 4.28
N ARG A 236 4.26 -12.12 3.21
CA ARG A 236 4.60 -11.45 1.94
C ARG A 236 4.11 -10.02 1.88
N LEU A 237 3.32 -9.57 2.85
CA LEU A 237 2.98 -8.15 2.95
C LEU A 237 4.23 -7.32 3.23
N PHE A 238 4.27 -6.13 2.65
CA PHE A 238 5.34 -5.16 2.91
C PHE A 238 5.35 -4.79 4.41
N PRO A 239 6.53 -4.65 5.07
CA PRO A 239 6.59 -4.47 6.52
C PRO A 239 5.76 -3.30 7.06
N LEU A 240 5.71 -2.18 6.33
CA LEU A 240 4.88 -1.03 6.72
C LEU A 240 3.38 -1.32 6.62
N VAL A 241 2.96 -2.13 5.65
CA VAL A 241 1.56 -2.58 5.52
C VAL A 241 1.18 -3.46 6.73
N ARG A 242 2.09 -4.30 7.21
CA ARG A 242 1.87 -5.11 8.43
C ARG A 242 1.61 -4.22 9.64
N LEU A 243 2.41 -3.16 9.80
CA LEU A 243 2.22 -2.19 10.88
C LEU A 243 0.87 -1.46 10.78
N SER A 244 0.50 -0.97 9.58
CA SER A 244 -0.79 -0.31 9.35
C SER A 244 -1.97 -1.24 9.65
N LEU A 245 -1.93 -2.50 9.21
CA LEU A 245 -2.98 -3.47 9.48
C LEU A 245 -3.06 -3.85 10.96
N ALA A 246 -1.92 -4.05 11.62
CA ALA A 246 -1.89 -4.36 13.05
C ALA A 246 -2.49 -3.21 13.89
N ASP A 247 -2.21 -1.96 13.52
CA ASP A 247 -2.78 -0.79 14.17
C ASP A 247 -4.28 -0.63 13.91
N ALA A 248 -4.73 -0.90 12.67
CA ALA A 248 -6.15 -0.92 12.33
C ALA A 248 -6.89 -2.02 13.10
N ALA A 249 -6.34 -3.24 13.15
CA ALA A 249 -6.92 -4.35 13.89
C ALA A 249 -7.05 -4.06 15.38
N ARG A 250 -6.02 -3.44 15.99
CA ARG A 250 -6.08 -3.00 17.37
C ARG A 250 -7.16 -1.94 17.57
N THR A 251 -7.14 -0.88 16.76
CA THR A 251 -8.08 0.24 16.90
C THR A 251 -9.53 -0.17 16.71
N LEU A 252 -9.82 -1.04 15.73
CA LEU A 252 -11.16 -1.58 15.50
C LEU A 252 -11.57 -2.56 16.61
N GLY A 253 -10.65 -3.40 17.08
CA GLY A 253 -10.87 -4.29 18.22
C GLY A 253 -11.21 -3.54 19.52
N ASP A 254 -10.52 -2.44 19.79
CA ASP A 254 -10.81 -1.55 20.93
C ASP A 254 -12.24 -0.97 20.87
N LEU A 255 -12.83 -0.89 19.67
CA LEU A 255 -14.21 -0.46 19.42
C LEU A 255 -15.22 -1.62 19.36
N GLY A 256 -14.76 -2.86 19.57
CA GLY A 256 -15.58 -4.08 19.48
C GLY A 256 -15.92 -4.51 18.05
N VAL A 257 -15.14 -4.10 17.06
CA VAL A 257 -15.33 -4.44 15.64
C VAL A 257 -14.30 -5.49 15.23
N GLY A 258 -14.78 -6.61 14.68
CA GLY A 258 -13.91 -7.67 14.14
C GLY A 258 -13.15 -7.21 12.90
N VAL A 259 -11.99 -7.80 12.62
CA VAL A 259 -11.21 -7.49 11.41
C VAL A 259 -10.84 -8.76 10.68
N GLU A 260 -11.00 -8.75 9.36
CA GLU A 260 -10.65 -9.84 8.47
C GLU A 260 -9.96 -9.31 7.22
N VAL A 261 -9.02 -10.09 6.68
CA VAL A 261 -8.32 -9.81 5.43
C VAL A 261 -8.55 -10.99 4.51
N VAL A 262 -9.02 -10.72 3.29
CA VAL A 262 -9.34 -11.73 2.29
C VAL A 262 -8.48 -11.45 1.07
N ILE A 263 -7.76 -12.46 0.59
CA ILE A 263 -7.08 -12.37 -0.71
C ILE A 263 -8.05 -12.88 -1.77
N HIS A 264 -8.64 -11.96 -2.51
CA HIS A 264 -9.59 -12.26 -3.58
C HIS A 264 -8.87 -12.44 -4.91
N ARG A 265 -9.11 -13.58 -5.54
CA ARG A 265 -8.42 -14.03 -6.75
C ARG A 265 -9.41 -14.16 -7.91
N PRO A 266 -8.93 -14.10 -9.17
CA PRO A 266 -9.73 -14.41 -10.34
C PRO A 266 -10.25 -15.84 -10.32
#